data_AF-A0A7Y2DMH3-F1
#
_entry.id   AF-A0A7Y2DMH3-F1
#
_cell.length_a   1.000
_cell.length_b   1.000
_cell.length_c   1.000
_cell.angle_alpha   90.00
_cell.angle_beta   90.00
_cell.angle_gamma   90.00
#
_symmetry.space_group_name_H-M   'P 1'
#
loop_
_entity.id
_entity.type
_entity.pdbx_description
1 polymer ?
#
loop_
_entity_poly.entity_id
_entity_poly.type
_entity_poly.pdbx_seq_one_letter_code
_entity_poly.pdbx_strand_id
1 'polypeptide(L)' 'MRLVGKLAQTGAALWILNVWFYRFNKETGYRGGSATNMKEEFEVYGLSEKTMYAVGATKVSLATAMLAGHAVPKLVRPAS' A
#
# COMPACT_ATOMS: atom_id res chain seq x y z
N MET A 1 -17.39 16.70 -7.08
CA MET A 1 -16.02 16.18 -7.34
C MET A 1 -15.12 16.11 -6.09
N ARG A 2 -15.16 17.09 -5.16
CA ARG A 2 -14.30 17.08 -3.95
C ARG A 2 -14.50 15.89 -3.00
N LEU A 3 -15.75 15.44 -2.82
CA LEU A 3 -16.05 14.32 -1.90
C LEU A 3 -15.56 12.97 -2.46
N VAL A 4 -15.85 12.70 -3.73
CA VAL A 4 -15.41 11.47 -4.43
C VAL A 4 -13.89 11.32 -4.36
N GLY A 5 -13.14 12.39 -4.62
CA GLY A 5 -11.68 12.37 -4.51
C GLY A 5 -11.18 12.04 -3.11
N LYS A 6 -11.79 12.62 -2.07
CA LYS A 6 -11.44 12.31 -0.67
C LYS A 6 -11.75 10.87 -0.29
N LEU A 7 -12.90 10.35 -0.71
CA LEU A 7 -13.28 8.96 -0.45
C LEU A 7 -12.33 7.98 -1.14
N ALA A 8 -12.00 8.24 -2.40
CA ALA A 8 -11.04 7.42 -3.15
C ALA A 8 -9.64 7.45 -2.51
N GLN A 9 -9.16 8.63 -2.12
CA GLN A 9 -7.88 8.81 -1.42
C GLN A 9 -7.82 8.01 -0.10
N THR A 10 -8.86 8.15 0.74
CA THR A 10 -8.93 7.40 2.00
C THR A 10 -9.05 5.89 1.75
N GLY A 11 -9.90 5.47 0.81
CA GLY A 11 -10.09 4.06 0.47
C GLY A 11 -8.81 3.39 -0.01
N ALA A 12 -8.07 4.04 -0.91
CA ALA A 12 -6.79 3.56 -1.41
C ALA A 12 -5.74 3.43 -0.28
N ALA A 13 -5.63 4.45 0.57
CA ALA A 13 -4.69 4.42 1.69
C ALA A 13 -5.02 3.29 2.69
N LEU A 14 -6.28 3.15 3.09
CA LEU A 14 -6.72 2.09 3.99
C LEU A 14 -6.52 0.70 3.39
N TRP A 15 -6.72 0.53 2.08
CA TRP A 15 -6.47 -0.75 1.41
C TRP A 15 -4.99 -1.15 1.48
N ILE A 16 -4.08 -0.22 1.17
CA ILE A 16 -2.63 -0.46 1.25
C ILE A 16 -2.25 -0.86 2.68
N LEU A 17 -2.71 -0.10 3.68
CA LEU A 17 -2.42 -0.39 5.08
C LEU A 17 -3.00 -1.75 5.51
N ASN A 18 -4.21 -2.11 5.05
CA ASN A 18 -4.80 -3.42 5.31
C ASN A 18 -3.96 -4.56 4.73
N VAL A 19 -3.47 -4.42 3.50
CA VAL A 19 -2.63 -5.43 2.85
C VAL A 19 -1.32 -5.63 3.60
N TRP A 20 -0.66 -4.54 3.99
CA TRP A 20 0.68 -4.58 4.59
C TRP A 20 0.71 -4.83 6.10
N PHE A 21 -0.36 -4.55 6.85
CA PHE A 21 -0.42 -4.83 8.29
C PHE A 21 -1.29 -6.03 8.65
N TYR A 22 -2.44 -6.20 8.01
CA TYR A 22 -3.39 -7.24 8.40
C TYR A 22 -3.31 -8.49 7.52
N ARG A 23 -3.21 -8.32 6.20
CA ARG A 23 -3.16 -9.45 5.24
C ARG A 23 -1.75 -9.90 4.90
N PHE A 24 -0.72 -9.30 5.47
CA PHE A 24 0.68 -9.56 5.12
C PHE A 24 1.02 -11.06 5.09
N ASN A 25 0.53 -11.81 6.07
CA ASN A 25 0.73 -13.26 6.19
C ASN A 25 -0.53 -14.10 5.93
N LYS A 26 -1.52 -13.56 5.21
CA LYS A 26 -2.76 -14.28 4.88
C LYS A 26 -2.79 -14.73 3.43
N GLU A 27 -3.31 -15.91 3.18
CA GLU A 27 -3.57 -16.38 1.81
C GLU A 27 -4.71 -15.59 1.18
N THR A 28 -4.51 -15.16 -0.06
CA THR A 28 -5.52 -14.39 -0.80
C THR A 28 -5.39 -14.67 -2.29
N GLY A 29 -6.51 -14.77 -3.01
CA GLY A 29 -6.51 -15.00 -4.46
C GLY A 29 -5.92 -13.85 -5.30
N TYR A 30 -5.43 -12.78 -4.67
CA TYR A 30 -4.74 -11.67 -5.33
C TYR A 30 -3.22 -11.83 -5.35
N ARG A 31 -2.67 -12.83 -4.65
CA ARG A 31 -1.22 -13.05 -4.58
C ARG A 31 -0.69 -13.64 -5.89
N GLY A 32 0.53 -13.28 -6.25
CA GLY A 32 1.19 -13.81 -7.44
C GLY A 32 1.53 -15.29 -7.36
N GLY A 33 1.25 -16.03 -8.45
CA GLY A 33 1.62 -17.45 -8.58
C GLY A 33 0.95 -18.33 -7.53
N SER A 34 1.74 -19.17 -6.86
CA SER A 34 1.29 -20.08 -5.79
C SER A 34 1.57 -19.54 -4.39
N ALA A 35 1.84 -18.23 -4.25
CA ALA A 35 2.19 -17.64 -2.98
C ALA A 35 0.99 -17.51 -2.02
N THR A 36 1.20 -17.89 -0.76
CA THR A 36 0.23 -17.79 0.32
C THR A 36 0.48 -16.59 1.23
N ASN A 37 1.69 -16.03 1.22
CA ASN A 37 2.05 -14.85 1.99
C ASN A 37 2.92 -13.84 1.18
N MET A 38 3.20 -12.67 1.76
CA MET A 38 3.86 -11.57 1.04
C MET A 38 5.31 -11.89 0.71
N LYS A 39 5.96 -12.66 1.59
CA LYS A 39 7.34 -13.08 1.40
C LYS A 39 7.42 -14.06 0.23
N GLU A 40 6.57 -15.08 0.20
CA GLU A 40 6.47 -16.03 -0.91
C GLU A 40 6.15 -15.34 -2.24
N GLU A 41 5.29 -14.32 -2.22
CA GLU A 41 4.94 -13.57 -3.43
C GLU A 41 6.17 -12.86 -4.03
N PHE A 42 7.02 -12.27 -3.19
CA PHE A 42 8.28 -11.68 -3.64
C PHE A 42 9.31 -12.74 -4.06
N GLU A 43 9.33 -13.91 -3.42
CA GLU A 43 10.17 -15.04 -3.84
C GLU A 43 9.74 -15.58 -5.22
N VAL A 44 8.44 -15.69 -5.49
CA VAL A 44 7.88 -16.04 -6.82
C VAL A 44 8.33 -15.05 -7.89
N TYR A 45 8.49 -13.77 -7.53
CA TYR A 45 9.02 -12.73 -8.43
C TYR A 45 10.55 -12.76 -8.57
N GLY A 46 11.25 -13.64 -7.86
CA GLY A 46 12.72 -13.67 -7.83
C GLY A 46 13.34 -12.48 -7.09
N LEU A 47 12.58 -11.83 -6.19
CA LEU A 47 13.01 -10.66 -5.43
C LEU A 47 13.38 -11.04 -4.00
N SER A 48 14.40 -10.34 -3.46
CA SER A 48 14.83 -10.57 -2.07
C SER A 48 13.85 -10.03 -1.02
N GLU A 49 13.88 -10.60 0.17
CA GLU A 49 13.09 -10.12 1.31
C GLU A 49 13.41 -8.66 1.70
N LYS A 50 14.66 -8.22 1.51
CA LYS A 50 15.04 -6.81 1.74
C LYS A 50 14.29 -5.88 0.78
N THR A 51 14.15 -6.29 -0.48
CA THR A 51 13.37 -5.55 -1.49
C THR A 51 11.90 -5.49 -1.10
N MET A 52 11.34 -6.59 -0.57
CA MET A 52 9.97 -6.62 -0.04
C MET A 52 9.76 -5.59 1.06
N TYR A 53 10.64 -5.53 2.06
CA TYR A 53 10.52 -4.52 3.12
C TYR A 53 10.69 -3.09 2.60
N ALA A 54 11.59 -2.85 1.65
CA ALA A 54 11.75 -1.53 1.04
C ALA A 54 10.47 -1.08 0.30
N VAL A 55 9.85 -1.97 -0.48
CA VAL A 55 8.59 -1.71 -1.17
C VAL A 55 7.45 -1.50 -0.17
N GLY A 56 7.39 -2.33 0.86
CA GLY A 56 6.40 -2.23 1.94
C GLY A 56 6.49 -0.91 2.68
N ALA A 57 7.68 -0.55 3.15
CA ALA A 57 7.93 0.71 3.84
C ALA A 57 7.55 1.92 2.97
N THR A 58 7.88 1.88 1.67
CA THR A 58 7.49 2.94 0.73
C THR A 58 5.97 3.04 0.59
N LYS A 59 5.28 1.92 0.35
CA LYS A 59 3.82 1.89 0.21
C LYS A 59 3.11 2.36 1.48
N VAL A 60 3.55 1.90 2.65
CA VAL A 60 2.99 2.31 3.95
C VAL A 60 3.23 3.79 4.20
N SER A 61 4.43 4.30 3.92
CA SER A 61 4.75 5.73 4.11
C SER A 61 3.88 6.63 3.22
N LEU A 62 3.71 6.25 1.95
CA LEU A 62 2.85 6.99 1.02
C LEU A 62 1.37 6.90 1.42
N ALA A 63 0.88 5.74 1.87
CA ALA A 63 -0.48 5.61 2.35
C ALA A 63 -0.74 6.48 3.60
N THR A 64 0.20 6.53 4.54
CA THR A 64 0.14 7.44 5.69
C THR A 64 0.16 8.91 5.24
N ALA A 65 1.00 9.27 4.27
CA ALA A 65 1.03 10.62 3.71
C ALA A 65 -0.30 10.99 3.02
N MET A 66 -0.94 10.04 2.34
CA MET A 66 -2.28 10.23 1.77
C MET A 66 -3.32 10.52 2.86
N LEU A 67 -3.27 9.83 4.01
CA LEU A 67 -4.18 10.14 5.12
C LEU A 67 -3.88 11.51 5.74
N ALA A 68 -2.59 11.82 5.97
CA ALA A 68 -2.15 13.13 6.46
C ALA A 68 -2.52 14.27 5.50
N GLY A 69 -2.60 13.99 4.19
CA GLY A 69 -3.02 14.91 3.14
C GLY A 69 -4.41 15.50 3.34
N HIS A 70 -5.28 14.88 4.15
CA HIS A 70 -6.57 15.48 4.52
C HIS A 70 -6.41 16.71 5.42
N ALA A 71 -5.41 16.71 6.30
CA ALA A 71 -5.08 17.85 7.17
C ALA A 71 -4.09 18.81 6.49
N VAL A 72 -3.15 18.28 5.67
CA VAL A 72 -2.13 19.06 4.97
C VAL A 72 -2.24 18.80 3.45
N PRO A 73 -3.14 19.51 2.72
CA PRO A 73 -3.42 19.23 1.32
C PRO A 73 -2.21 19.33 0.37
N LYS A 74 -1.16 20.06 0.77
CA LYS A 74 0.09 20.18 0.01
C LYS A 74 0.83 18.85 -0.16
N LEU A 75 0.57 17.86 0.68
CA LEU A 75 1.20 16.52 0.60
C LEU A 75 0.67 15.68 -0.58
N VAL A 76 -0.55 15.97 -1.05
CA VAL A 76 -1.25 15.16 -2.06
C VAL A 76 -1.58 15.94 -3.33
N ARG A 77 -1.31 17.25 -3.32
CA ARG A 77 -1.52 18.13 -4.48
C ARG A 77 -0.20 18.34 -5.21
N PRO A 78 -0.21 18.41 -6.55
CA PRO A 78 0.97 18.77 -7.31
C PRO A 78 1.55 20.10 -6.83
N ALA A 79 2.88 20.21 -6.83
CA ALA A 79 3.53 21.50 -6.65
C ALA A 79 3.07 22.42 -7.80
N SER A 80 2.40 23.52 -7.44
CA SER A 80 1.94 24.56 -8.36
C SER A 80 2.79 25.81 -8.13
#